data_AF-A0A497VB22-F1
#
_entry.id   AF-A0A497VB22-F1
#
_cell.length_a   1.000
_cell.length_b   1.000
_cell.length_c   1.000
_cell.angle_alpha   90.00
_cell.angle_beta   90.00
_cell.angle_gamma   90.00
#
_symmetry.space_group_name_H-M   'P 1'
#
loop_
_entity.id
_entity.type
_entity.pdbx_description
1 polymer ?
#
loop_
_entity_poly.entity_id
_entity_poly.type
_entity_poly.pdbx_seq_one_letter_code
_entity_poly.pdbx_strand_id
1 'polypeptide(L)' 'MTTISLQRAEKIARNINAMDTEYHRCDDSRSWKFWNNLEKVLKRKLSELSSEDIEVIKPLLNPTEAKFFNLI' A
#
# COMPACT_ATOMS: atom_id res chain seq x y z
N MET A 1 0.83 24.09 -3.17
CA MET A 1 0.57 22.69 -3.59
C MET A 1 -0.45 22.10 -2.65
N THR A 2 -1.51 21.49 -3.19
CA THR A 2 -2.52 20.78 -2.40
C THR A 2 -2.18 19.30 -2.40
N THR A 3 -1.73 18.78 -1.26
CA THR A 3 -1.56 17.33 -1.05
C THR A 3 -2.91 16.65 -0.94
N ILE A 4 -2.94 15.33 -1.08
CA ILE A 4 -4.13 14.51 -0.83
C ILE A 4 -4.71 14.78 0.56
N SER A 5 -6.04 14.65 0.68
CA SER A 5 -6.69 14.77 1.97
C SER A 5 -6.22 13.67 2.93
N LEU A 6 -6.18 14.00 4.23
CA LEU A 6 -5.80 13.05 5.27
C LEU A 6 -6.66 11.77 5.21
N GLN A 7 -7.96 11.91 5.00
CA GLN A 7 -8.88 10.78 4.87
C GLN A 7 -8.51 9.84 3.69
N ARG A 8 -8.03 10.40 2.57
CA ARG A 8 -7.55 9.61 1.44
C ARG A 8 -6.23 8.92 1.78
N ALA A 9 -5.30 9.63 2.43
CA ALA A 9 -4.03 9.06 2.89
C ALA A 9 -4.25 7.90 3.85
N GLU A 10 -5.10 8.06 4.87
CA GLU A 10 -5.48 7.01 5.83
C GLU A 10 -6.10 5.79 5.15
N LYS A 11 -6.95 6.00 4.15
CA LYS A 11 -7.57 4.88 3.41
C LYS A 11 -6.53 4.09 2.63
N ILE A 12 -5.55 4.75 2.03
CA ILE A 12 -4.45 4.09 1.32
C ILE A 12 -3.57 3.34 2.33
N ALA A 13 -3.15 4.02 3.40
CA ALA A 13 -2.34 3.45 4.46
C ALA A 13 -2.97 2.20 5.08
N ARG A 14 -4.28 2.25 5.38
CA ARG A 14 -5.01 1.09 5.92
C ARG A 14 -4.96 -0.14 5.02
N ASN A 15 -5.10 0.05 3.70
CA ASN A 15 -5.04 -1.06 2.76
C ASN A 15 -3.61 -1.60 2.61
N ILE A 16 -2.60 -0.73 2.66
CA ILE A 16 -1.20 -1.13 2.66
C ILE A 16 -0.89 -1.92 3.94
N ASN A 17 -1.27 -1.40 5.11
CA ASN A 17 -1.04 -2.03 6.41
C ASN A 17 -1.80 -3.35 6.62
N ALA A 18 -2.88 -3.57 5.86
CA ALA A 18 -3.63 -4.81 5.88
C ALA A 18 -3.07 -5.89 4.94
N MET A 19 -2.03 -5.56 4.16
CA MET A 19 -1.42 -6.47 3.20
C MET A 19 -0.69 -7.61 3.91
N ASP A 20 -0.99 -8.85 3.51
CA ASP A 20 -0.11 -9.97 3.82
C ASP A 20 1.12 -9.89 2.90
N THR A 21 2.28 -9.50 3.44
CA THR A 21 3.52 -9.34 2.67
C THR A 21 4.18 -10.67 2.30
N GLU A 22 3.74 -11.77 2.92
CA GLU A 22 4.25 -13.12 2.71
C GLU A 22 3.30 -13.96 1.84
N TYR A 23 2.26 -13.36 1.26
CA TYR A 23 1.23 -14.05 0.46
C TYR A 23 1.79 -14.90 -0.70
N HIS A 24 3.00 -14.59 -1.17
CA HIS A 24 3.73 -15.37 -2.17
C HIS A 24 3.94 -16.84 -1.75
N ARG A 25 3.91 -17.11 -0.43
CA ARG A 25 4.03 -18.44 0.17
C ARG A 25 2.67 -19.11 0.42
N CYS A 26 1.54 -18.42 0.18
CA CYS A 26 0.22 -19.02 0.28
C CYS A 26 0.02 -20.09 -0.80
N ASP A 27 -0.49 -21.24 -0.38
CA ASP A 27 -0.93 -22.35 -1.22
C ASP A 27 -2.41 -22.22 -1.62
N ASP A 28 -3.23 -21.51 -0.84
CA ASP A 28 -4.59 -21.15 -1.21
C ASP A 28 -4.60 -20.14 -2.37
N SER A 29 -4.95 -20.66 -3.55
CA SER A 29 -5.09 -19.89 -4.78
C SER A 29 -6.05 -18.70 -4.68
N ARG A 30 -7.06 -18.73 -3.81
CA ARG A 30 -8.01 -17.62 -3.64
C ARG A 30 -7.36 -16.48 -2.87
N SER A 31 -6.76 -16.80 -1.73
CA SER A 31 -6.01 -15.85 -0.91
C SER A 31 -4.85 -15.25 -1.70
N TRP A 32 -4.06 -16.07 -2.39
CA TRP A 32 -2.97 -15.59 -3.25
C TRP A 32 -3.47 -14.61 -4.32
N LYS A 33 -4.56 -14.93 -5.03
CA LYS A 33 -5.12 -14.04 -6.06
C LYS A 33 -5.61 -12.72 -5.47
N PHE A 34 -6.22 -12.75 -4.30
CA PHE A 34 -6.70 -11.54 -3.63
C PHE A 34 -5.54 -10.60 -3.31
N TRP A 35 -4.50 -11.09 -2.62
CA TRP A 35 -3.34 -10.29 -2.24
C TRP A 35 -2.57 -9.79 -3.46
N ASN A 36 -2.31 -10.65 -4.45
CA ASN A 36 -1.67 -10.26 -5.71
C ASN A 36 -2.42 -9.13 -6.44
N ASN A 37 -3.76 -9.19 -6.46
CA ASN A 37 -4.56 -8.13 -7.07
C ASN A 37 -4.53 -6.83 -6.25
N LEU A 38 -4.58 -6.94 -4.92
CA LEU A 38 -4.48 -5.80 -4.03
C LEU A 38 -3.14 -5.09 -4.19
N GLU A 39 -2.03 -5.82 -4.22
CA GLU A 39 -0.69 -5.29 -4.47
C GLU A 39 -0.65 -4.49 -5.76
N LYS A 40 -1.12 -5.07 -6.88
CA LYS A 40 -1.13 -4.40 -8.18
C LYS A 40 -1.93 -3.10 -8.16
N VAL A 41 -3.10 -3.11 -7.52
CA VAL A 41 -3.94 -1.92 -7.40
C VAL A 41 -3.28 -0.85 -6.54
N LEU A 42 -2.65 -1.23 -5.43
CA LEU A 42 -1.95 -0.30 -4.55
C LEU A 42 -0.70 0.29 -5.23
N LYS A 43 0.11 -0.53 -5.90
CA LYS A 43 1.27 -0.05 -6.68
C LYS A 43 0.86 0.93 -7.77
N ARG A 44 -0.22 0.64 -8.51
CA ARG A 44 -0.76 1.57 -9.51
C ARG A 44 -1.20 2.89 -8.88
N LYS A 45 -1.95 2.84 -7.77
CA LYS A 45 -2.37 4.05 -7.06
C LYS A 45 -1.19 4.86 -6.55
N LEU A 46 -0.18 4.21 -5.98
CA LEU A 46 1.04 4.89 -5.53
C LEU A 46 1.79 5.55 -6.69
N SER A 47 1.82 4.93 -7.87
CA SER A 47 2.45 5.53 -9.06
C SER A 47 1.71 6.74 -9.64
N GLU A 48 0.43 6.89 -9.31
CA GLU A 48 -0.41 8.03 -9.73
C GLU A 48 -0.31 9.21 -8.73
N LEU A 49 0.28 9.01 -7.56
CA LEU A 49 0.45 10.04 -6.53
C LEU A 49 1.72 10.85 -6.78
N SER A 50 1.71 12.11 -6.36
CA SER A 50 2.93 12.92 -6.35
C SER A 50 3.85 12.50 -5.21
N SER A 51 5.12 12.90 -5.28
CA SER A 51 6.08 12.63 -4.22
C SER A 51 5.63 13.22 -2.88
N GLU A 52 5.01 14.40 -2.88
CA GLU A 52 4.48 15.04 -1.67
C GLU A 52 3.33 14.24 -1.05
N ASP A 53 2.45 13.66 -1.87
CA ASP A 53 1.36 12.81 -1.39
C ASP A 53 1.88 11.53 -0.73
N ILE A 54 2.95 10.96 -1.28
CA ILE A 54 3.61 9.79 -0.71
C ILE A 54 4.20 10.12 0.67
N GLU A 55 4.83 11.29 0.83
CA GLU A 55 5.35 11.73 2.14
C GLU A 55 4.25 11.87 3.20
N VAL A 56 3.01 12.20 2.82
CA VAL A 56 1.87 12.22 3.74
C VAL A 56 1.46 10.80 4.17
N ILE A 57 1.62 9.81 3.30
CA ILE A 57 1.23 8.41 3.58
C ILE A 57 2.28 7.69 4.41
N LYS A 58 3.57 7.89 4.14
CA LYS A 58 4.70 7.21 4.81
C LYS A 58 4.57 7.10 6.35
N PRO A 59 4.28 8.18 7.11
CA PRO A 59 4.20 8.09 8.57
C PRO A 59 3.01 7.28 9.09
N LEU A 60 2.03 6.96 8.24
CA LEU A 60 0.86 6.14 8.59
C LEU A 60 1.09 4.64 8.34
N LEU A 61 2.22 4.27 7.74
CA LEU A 61 2.52 2.90 7.36
C LEU A 61 3.27 2.15 8.46
N ASN A 62 2.93 0.89 8.59
CA ASN A 62 3.71 -0.05 9.39
C ASN A 62 5.05 -0.34 8.68
N PRO A 63 6.15 -0.58 9.42
CA PRO A 63 7.48 -0.73 8.83
C PRO A 63 7.61 -1.87 7.80
N THR A 64 6.95 -3.01 8.05
CA THR A 64 7.02 -4.18 7.18
C THR A 64 6.39 -3.89 5.82
N GLU A 65 5.18 -3.35 5.82
CA GLU A 65 4.42 -3.04 4.61
C GLU A 65 5.05 -1.84 3.88
N ALA A 66 5.53 -0.83 4.61
CA ALA A 66 6.29 0.28 4.02
C ALA A 66 7.51 -0.22 3.24
N LYS A 67 8.27 -1.16 3.81
CA LYS A 67 9.42 -1.80 3.15
C LYS A 67 8.97 -2.61 1.93
N PHE A 68 7.89 -3.40 2.06
CA PHE A 68 7.37 -4.20 0.97
C PHE A 68 6.97 -3.37 -0.26
N PHE A 69 6.41 -2.17 -0.04
CA PHE A 69 6.06 -1.22 -1.11
C PHE A 69 7.20 -0.28 -1.53
N ASN A 70 8.43 -0.48 -1.03
CA ASN A 70 9.61 0.38 -1.27
C ASN A 70 9.39 1.86 -0.92
N LEU A 71 8.71 2.11 0.20
CA LEU A 71 8.43 3.46 0.71
C LEU A 71 9.40 3.91 1.81
N ILE A 72 10.32 3.03 2.23
CA ILE A 72 11.43 3.27 3.16
C ILE A 72 12.67 2.45 2.78
#